data_AF-A0A924QPN6-F1
#
_entry.id   AF-A0A924QPN6-F1
#
_cell.length_a   1.000
_cell.length_b   1.000
_cell.length_c   1.000
_cell.angle_alpha   90.00
_cell.angle_beta   90.00
_cell.angle_gamma   90.00
#
_symmetry.space_group_name_H-M   'P 1'
#
loop_
_entity.id
_entity.type
_entity.pdbx_description
1 polymer ?
#
loop_
_entity_poly.entity_id
_entity_poly.type
_entity_poly.pdbx_seq_one_letter_code
_entity_poly.pdbx_strand_id
1 'polypeptide(L)'
;SKTTFWFEHNQPGENLNVLINIFSVSGKLVHQIRRTINDAGNRSAEIDWDGKDLYSSEKLGRGVYIYRIIVTSNNGKAEATQKLYLL
;
A
#
# COMPACT_ATOMS: atom_id res chain seq x y z
N SER A 1 -16.29 -1.17 -3.84
CA SER A 1 -15.19 -2.07 -3.52
C SER A 1 -14.30 -1.33 -2.53
N LYS A 2 -13.87 -2.00 -1.47
CA LYS A 2 -12.93 -1.49 -0.46
C LYS A 2 -11.80 -2.50 -0.38
N THR A 3 -10.56 -2.05 -0.53
CA THR A 3 -9.36 -2.86 -0.36
C THR A 3 -8.62 -2.34 0.87
N THR A 4 -8.15 -3.24 1.71
CA THR A 4 -7.41 -2.90 2.93
C THR A 4 -6.05 -3.59 2.88
N PHE A 5 -5.00 -2.79 3.05
CA PHE A 5 -3.62 -3.27 3.17
C PHE A 5 -3.21 -3.32 4.64
N TRP A 6 -2.47 -4.36 5.00
CA TRP A 6 -1.79 -4.47 6.29
C TRP A 6 -0.53 -5.34 6.13
N PHE A 7 0.41 -5.19 7.04
CA PHE A 7 1.66 -5.96 7.06
C PHE A 7 2.18 -6.10 8.49
N GLU A 8 3.13 -7.02 8.68
CA GLU A 8 3.89 -7.14 9.93
C GLU A 8 5.26 -6.45 9.82
N HIS A 9 5.73 -5.87 10.92
CA HIS A 9 7.01 -5.17 11.03
C HIS A 9 7.64 -5.39 12.41
N ASN A 10 8.93 -5.11 12.51
CA ASN A 10 9.74 -5.30 13.72
C ASN A 10 10.11 -3.97 14.41
N GLN A 11 9.33 -2.91 14.17
CA GLN A 11 9.59 -1.55 14.66
C GLN A 11 8.38 -0.98 15.43
N PRO A 12 7.94 -1.61 16.53
CA PRO A 12 6.84 -1.10 17.34
C PRO A 12 7.22 0.23 18.02
N GLY A 13 6.27 1.16 18.10
CA GLY A 13 6.45 2.48 18.71
C GLY A 13 7.24 3.48 17.86
N GLU A 14 7.76 3.08 16.70
CA GLU A 14 8.43 3.98 15.77
C GLU A 14 7.47 4.53 14.70
N ASN A 15 7.76 5.76 14.24
CA ASN A 15 7.07 6.32 13.08
C ASN A 15 7.58 5.63 11.81
N LEU A 16 6.67 4.97 11.10
CA LEU A 16 6.95 4.31 9.83
C LEU A 16 6.27 5.06 8.69
N ASN A 17 7.07 5.53 7.74
CA ASN A 17 6.57 6.12 6.49
C ASN A 17 6.28 4.99 5.49
N VAL A 18 5.00 4.77 5.22
CA VAL A 18 4.48 3.75 4.32
C VAL A 18 4.09 4.39 2.99
N LEU A 19 4.64 3.84 1.91
CA LEU A 19 4.29 4.15 0.54
C LEU A 19 3.76 2.88 -0.13
N ILE A 20 2.50 2.90 -0.55
CA ILE A 20 1.90 1.83 -1.34
C ILE A 20 1.71 2.34 -2.76
N ASN A 21 2.43 1.76 -3.71
CA ASN A 21 2.27 2.02 -5.13
C ASN A 21 1.50 0.89 -5.77
N ILE A 22 0.47 1.21 -6.55
CA ILE A 22 -0.35 0.23 -7.28
C ILE A 22 -0.17 0.48 -8.76
N PHE A 23 0.13 -0.59 -9.50
CA PHE A 23 0.47 -0.59 -10.92
C PHE A 23 -0.47 -1.49 -11.72
N SER A 24 -0.76 -1.10 -12.96
CA SER A 24 -1.29 -2.02 -13.96
C SER A 24 -0.24 -3.09 -14.32
N VAL A 25 -0.67 -4.19 -14.95
CA VAL A 25 0.26 -5.21 -15.49
C VAL A 25 1.22 -4.67 -16.55
N SER A 26 0.90 -3.54 -17.19
CA SER A 26 1.80 -2.85 -18.11
C SER A 26 2.84 -1.96 -17.42
N GLY A 27 2.83 -1.89 -16.08
CA GLY A 27 3.76 -1.09 -15.28
C GLY A 27 3.34 0.38 -15.08
N LYS A 28 2.16 0.80 -15.55
CA LYS A 28 1.64 2.15 -15.30
C LYS A 28 1.26 2.28 -13.84
N LEU A 29 1.76 3.31 -13.14
CA LEU A 29 1.28 3.67 -11.81
C LEU A 29 -0.19 4.12 -11.91
N VAL A 30 -1.09 3.40 -11.25
CA VAL A 30 -2.53 3.68 -11.24
C VAL A 30 -3.00 4.26 -9.91
N HIS A 31 -2.26 4.05 -8.82
CA HIS A 31 -2.56 4.68 -7.54
C HIS A 31 -1.33 4.74 -6.63
N GLN A 32 -1.32 5.70 -5.71
CA GLN A 32 -0.27 5.86 -4.71
C GLN A 32 -0.86 6.30 -3.38
N ILE A 33 -0.53 5.58 -2.31
CA ILE A 33 -0.96 5.89 -0.94
C ILE A 33 0.27 6.23 -0.11
N ARG A 34 0.22 7.33 0.62
CA ARG A 34 1.26 7.76 1.57
C ARG A 34 0.64 7.88 2.95
N ARG A 35 1.20 7.16 3.92
CA ARG A 35 0.76 7.20 5.32
C ARG A 35 1.97 7.13 6.24
N THR A 36 1.88 7.82 7.37
CA THR A 36 2.76 7.58 8.50
C THR A 36 1.96 6.82 9.54
N ILE A 37 2.45 5.66 9.95
CA ILE A 37 1.85 4.83 11.01
C ILE A 37 2.81 4.78 12.19
N ASN A 38 2.25 4.62 13.38
CA ASN A 38 3.01 4.35 14.60
C ASN A 38 2.18 3.36 15.42
N ASP A 39 2.52 2.09 15.29
CA ASP A 39 1.79 0.99 15.89
C ASP A 39 2.51 0.52 17.15
N ALA A 40 1.77 0.32 18.24
CA ALA A 40 2.33 -0.15 19.51
C ALA A 40 2.83 -1.61 19.44
N GLY A 41 2.39 -2.36 18.44
CA GLY A 41 2.78 -3.76 18.20
C GLY A 41 3.42 -3.96 16.83
N ASN A 42 3.53 -5.22 16.43
CA ASN A 42 4.22 -5.62 15.21
C ASN A 42 3.32 -5.67 13.97
N ARG A 43 2.04 -5.35 14.10
CA ARG A 43 1.08 -5.34 13.00
C ARG A 43 0.70 -3.91 12.67
N SER A 44 0.79 -3.56 11.39
CA SER A 44 0.46 -2.22 10.92
C SER A 44 -1.02 -1.88 11.15
N ALA A 45 -1.31 -0.59 11.31
CA ALA A 45 -2.66 -0.09 11.09
C ALA A 45 -3.19 -0.48 9.70
N GLU A 46 -4.51 -0.62 9.58
CA GLU A 46 -5.18 -0.85 8.29
C GLU A 46 -5.06 0.39 7.40
N ILE A 47 -4.63 0.18 6.15
CA ILE A 47 -4.52 1.23 5.15
C ILE A 47 -5.55 0.96 4.06
N ASP A 48 -6.59 1.78 4.03
CA ASP A 48 -7.73 1.62 3.13
C ASP A 48 -7.54 2.31 1.78
N TRP A 49 -8.09 1.68 0.74
CA TRP A 49 -8.20 2.21 -0.61
C TRP A 49 -9.55 1.84 -1.22
N ASP A 50 -10.16 2.78 -1.94
CA ASP A 50 -11.50 2.64 -2.54
C ASP A 50 -11.50 2.09 -3.97
N GLY A 51 -10.31 1.71 -4.48
CA GLY A 51 -10.15 1.12 -5.81
C GLY A 51 -10.15 2.12 -6.96
N LYS A 52 -10.00 3.42 -6.69
CA LYS A 52 -9.98 4.46 -7.72
C LYS A 52 -8.60 4.70 -8.31
N ASP A 53 -8.58 5.17 -9.55
CA ASP A 53 -7.37 5.68 -10.20
C ASP A 53 -6.84 6.92 -9.45
N LEU A 54 -5.56 7.22 -9.61
CA LEU A 54 -4.90 8.42 -9.10
C LEU A 54 -5.39 9.70 -9.77
N TYR A 55 -5.72 9.63 -11.06
CA TYR A 55 -6.00 10.79 -11.90
C TYR A 55 -7.49 11.00 -12.16
N SER A 56 -8.32 9.99 -11.90
CA SER A 56 -9.77 10.06 -12.11
C SER A 56 -10.52 9.62 -10.86
N SER A 57 -11.77 10.09 -10.74
CA SER A 57 -12.70 9.59 -9.72
C SER A 57 -13.28 8.22 -10.06
N GLU A 58 -12.86 7.64 -11.19
CA GLU A 58 -13.35 6.35 -11.66
C GLU A 58 -12.68 5.18 -10.93
N LYS A 59 -13.44 4.12 -10.77
CA LYS A 59 -12.92 2.86 -10.25
C LYS A 59 -12.11 2.17 -11.33
N LEU A 60 -11.01 1.57 -10.93
CA LEU A 60 -10.24 0.70 -11.80
C LEU A 60 -11.08 -0.52 -12.20
N GLY A 61 -10.88 -0.98 -13.43
CA GLY A 61 -11.52 -2.17 -13.95
C GLY A 61 -11.14 -3.42 -13.17
N ARG A 62 -11.97 -4.45 -13.28
CA ARG A 62 -11.64 -5.78 -12.77
C ARG A 62 -10.39 -6.30 -13.46
N GLY A 63 -9.54 -6.99 -12.71
CA GLY A 63 -8.33 -7.58 -13.27
C GLY A 63 -7.18 -7.70 -12.29
N VAL A 64 -6.02 -7.97 -12.87
CA VAL A 64 -4.77 -8.14 -12.12
C VAL A 64 -4.02 -6.81 -12.08
N TYR A 65 -3.53 -6.49 -10.89
CA TYR A 65 -2.68 -5.36 -10.59
C TYR A 65 -1.47 -5.85 -9.80
N ILE A 66 -0.45 -5.01 -9.71
CA ILE A 66 0.74 -5.27 -8.89
C ILE A 66 0.81 -4.14 -7.88
N TYR A 67 1.04 -4.44 -6.61
CA TYR A 67 1.31 -3.41 -5.62
C TYR A 67 2.68 -3.62 -4.97
N ARG A 68 3.33 -2.51 -4.64
CA ARG A 68 4.59 -2.48 -3.91
C ARG A 68 4.39 -1.64 -2.65
N ILE A 69 4.65 -2.24 -1.50
CA ILE A 69 4.71 -1.55 -0.21
C ILE A 69 6.18 -1.23 0.06
N ILE A 70 6.46 0.01 0.40
CA ILE A 70 7.76 0.48 0.86
C ILE A 70 7.56 1.10 2.24
N VAL A 71 8.30 0.61 3.22
CA VAL A 71 8.26 1.10 4.61
C VAL A 71 9.62 1.68 4.95
N THR A 72 9.65 2.92 5.40
CA THR A 72 10.88 3.62 5.79
C THR A 72 10.74 4.09 7.23
N SER A 73 11.68 3.69 8.09
CA SER A 73 11.86 4.24 9.43
C SER A 73 13.14 5.08 9.49
N ASN A 74 13.49 5.61 10.67
CA ASN A 74 14.77 6.28 10.88
C ASN A 74 15.96 5.32 10.75
N ASN A 75 15.74 4.02 10.97
CA ASN A 75 16.78 3.01 11.07
C ASN A 75 16.92 2.15 9.81
N GLY A 76 16.04 2.32 8.82
CA GLY A 76 16.13 1.55 7.58
C GLY A 76 14.91 1.62 6.69
N LYS A 77 14.97 0.80 5.63
CA LYS A 77 13.95 0.70 4.60
C LYS A 77 13.70 -0.77 4.28
N ALA A 78 12.43 -1.15 4.16
CA ALA A 78 11.98 -2.46 3.70
C ALA A 78 10.98 -2.30 2.55
N GLU A 79 10.89 -3.32 1.68
CA GLU A 79 9.95 -3.31 0.57
C GLU A 79 9.44 -4.72 0.22
N ALA A 80 8.20 -4.79 -0.22
CA ALA A 80 7.56 -6.03 -0.67
C ALA A 80 6.67 -5.75 -1.88
N THR A 81 6.65 -6.68 -2.83
CA THR A 81 5.80 -6.60 -4.04
C THR A 81 4.90 -7.82 -4.10
N GLN A 82 3.61 -7.62 -4.35
CA GLN A 82 2.63 -8.69 -4.48
C GLN A 82 1.59 -8.38 -5.56
N LYS A 83 0.84 -9.42 -5.95
CA LYS A 83 -0.24 -9.33 -6.93
C LYS A 83 -1.55 -8.96 -6.23
N LEU A 84 -2.34 -8.08 -6.84
CA LEU A 84 -3.66 -7.67 -6.40
C LEU A 84 -4.71 -8.04 -7.45
N TYR A 85 -5.82 -8.62 -7.02
CA TYR A 85 -6.94 -8.96 -7.89
C TYR A 85 -8.14 -8.06 -7.52
N LEU A 86 -8.60 -7.25 -8.48
CA LEU A 86 -9.82 -6.47 -8.33
C LEU A 86 -10.99 -7.24 -8.97
N LEU A 87 -12.03 -7.47 -8.16
CA LEU A 87 -13.25 -8.23 -8.49
C LEU A 87 -14.49 -7.33 -8.61
#